data_AF-A0A9N9IDD4-F1
#
_entry.id   AF-A0A9N9IDD4-F1
#
_cell.length_a   1.000
_cell.length_b   1.000
_cell.length_c   1.000
_cell.angle_alpha   90.00
_cell.angle_beta   90.00
_cell.angle_gamma   90.00
#
_symmetry.space_group_name_H-M   'P 1'
#
loop_
_entity.id
_entity.type
_entity.pdbx_description
1 polymer ?
#
loop_
_entity_poly.entity_id
_entity_poly.type
_entity_poly.pdbx_seq_one_letter_code
_entity_poly.pdbx_strand_id
1 'polypeptide(L)'
;MSSQNVASSFPLPPEFYKRYTDENLDKLKRIKEHGVEAFTNAGGTLPQDFDILELEPPKPITKGSYTMFNDSWPVVDRMRTLEETGLQQLYPKGEIELKKLNNSVVFNFVELLDILVKDPDRGPDKCEQIKLLLINMKFLLNEYRPHQARETLQLIMKEQIEQRKLATKEIQKYRFN
;
A
#
# COMPACT_ATOMS: atom_id res chain seq x y z
N MET A 1 29.11 15.44 2.84
CA MET A 1 29.14 13.96 2.83
C MET A 1 29.39 13.52 4.25
N SER A 2 28.39 12.96 4.93
CA SER A 2 28.53 12.53 6.33
C SER A 2 29.39 11.27 6.40
N SER A 3 30.47 11.33 7.16
CA SER A 3 31.42 10.24 7.35
C SER A 3 30.76 9.09 8.10
N GLN A 4 30.51 7.98 7.42
CA GLN A 4 29.86 6.81 8.00
C GLN A 4 30.84 6.08 8.92
N ASN A 5 30.44 5.86 10.18
CA ASN A 5 31.27 5.18 11.16
C ASN A 5 31.36 3.69 10.78
N VAL A 6 32.56 3.19 10.51
CA VAL A 6 32.82 1.87 9.90
C VAL A 6 32.38 0.69 10.80
N ALA A 7 32.00 0.97 12.04
CA ALA A 7 31.61 -0.04 13.04
C ALA A 7 30.14 -0.51 12.96
N SER A 8 29.23 0.20 12.28
CA SER A 8 27.80 -0.17 12.22
C SER A 8 27.32 -0.47 10.80
N SER A 9 26.61 -1.58 10.62
CA SER A 9 25.99 -1.97 9.33
C SER A 9 24.83 -1.08 8.90
N PHE A 10 24.29 -0.26 9.80
CA PHE A 10 23.19 0.66 9.50
C PHE A 10 23.71 2.08 9.24
N PRO A 11 23.07 2.84 8.33
CA PRO A 11 23.40 4.24 8.14
C PRO A 11 23.11 5.05 9.41
N LEU A 12 23.88 6.10 9.63
CA LEU A 12 23.58 7.06 10.69
C LEU A 12 22.25 7.75 10.39
N PRO A 13 21.47 8.11 11.42
CA PRO A 13 20.25 8.88 11.23
C PRO A 13 20.58 10.21 10.52
N PRO A 14 19.65 10.78 9.76
CA PRO A 14 19.88 12.04 9.06
C PRO A 14 20.16 13.21 10.01
N GLU A 15 21.14 14.06 9.70
CA GLU A 15 21.60 15.18 10.56
C GLU A 15 20.49 16.13 11.05
N PHE A 16 19.36 16.23 10.33
CA PHE A 16 18.24 17.08 10.73
C PHE A 16 17.64 16.72 12.09
N TYR A 17 17.84 15.49 12.60
CA TYR A 17 17.32 15.10 13.92
C TYR A 17 17.85 16.01 15.04
N LYS A 18 19.08 16.54 14.91
CA LYS A 18 19.71 17.43 15.89
C LYS A 18 19.01 18.79 16.01
N ARG A 19 18.20 19.16 15.01
CA ARG A 19 17.46 20.43 14.98
C ARG A 19 16.20 20.39 15.87
N TYR A 20 15.71 19.20 16.21
CA TYR A 20 14.54 18.98 17.05
C TYR A 20 14.88 19.12 18.55
N THR A 21 15.11 20.36 18.99
CA THR A 21 15.27 20.70 20.42
C THR A 21 13.99 21.32 20.97
N ASP A 22 13.76 21.21 22.28
CA ASP A 22 12.58 21.78 22.95
C ASP A 22 12.44 23.29 22.69
N GLU A 23 13.57 24.01 22.70
CA GLU A 23 13.59 25.44 22.37
C GLU A 23 13.16 25.75 20.94
N ASN A 24 13.61 24.96 19.96
CA ASN A 24 13.26 25.16 18.56
C ASN A 24 11.79 24.81 18.29
N LEU A 25 11.26 23.80 18.99
CA LEU A 25 9.85 23.43 18.94
C LEU A 25 8.95 24.52 19.54
N ASP A 26 9.38 25.17 20.63
CA ASP A 26 8.62 26.27 21.21
C ASP A 26 8.65 27.53 20.34
N LYS A 27 9.76 27.81 19.66
CA LYS A 27 9.84 28.86 18.63
C LYS A 27 8.91 28.55 17.46
N LEU A 28 8.88 27.31 16.97
CA LEU A 28 7.97 26.87 15.91
C LEU A 28 6.49 27.11 16.30
N LYS A 29 6.10 26.74 17.53
CA LYS A 29 4.72 26.98 18.04
C LYS A 29 4.36 28.47 18.01
N ARG A 30 5.25 29.33 18.53
CA ARG A 30 5.03 30.79 18.57
C ARG A 30 4.93 31.40 17.17
N ILE A 31 5.78 30.94 16.25
CA ILE A 31 5.75 31.38 14.84
C ILE A 31 4.46 30.93 14.15
N LYS A 32 3.95 29.74 14.48
CA LYS A 32 2.68 29.24 13.95
C LYS A 32 1.47 30.05 14.44
N GLU A 33 1.49 30.47 15.70
CA GLU A 33 0.39 31.23 16.32
C GLU A 33 0.38 32.70 15.90
N HIS A 34 1.55 33.34 15.85
CA HIS A 34 1.65 34.80 15.65
C HIS A 34 2.19 35.21 14.27
N GLY A 35 2.68 34.27 13.47
CA GLY A 35 3.35 34.54 12.20
C GLY A 35 4.82 34.92 12.39
N VAL A 36 5.62 34.70 11.34
CA VAL A 36 7.08 34.95 11.34
C VAL A 36 7.39 36.42 11.66
N GLU A 37 6.60 37.36 11.12
CA GLU A 37 6.82 38.80 11.27
C GLU A 37 6.57 39.30 12.70
N ALA A 38 5.56 38.76 13.39
CA ALA A 38 5.29 39.13 14.79
C ALA A 38 6.38 38.60 15.73
N PHE A 39 6.95 37.42 15.43
CA PHE A 39 8.03 36.83 16.21
C PHE A 39 9.34 37.62 16.06
N THR A 40 9.69 38.06 14.84
CA THR A 40 10.88 38.89 14.60
C THR A 40 10.73 40.30 15.21
N ASN A 41 9.52 40.88 15.15
CA ASN A 41 9.23 42.19 15.74
C ASN A 41 9.25 42.15 17.27
N ALA A 42 8.98 40.99 17.88
CA ALA A 42 9.09 40.77 19.33
C ALA A 42 10.54 40.49 19.80
N GLY A 43 11.54 40.61 18.93
CA GLY A 43 12.95 40.37 19.26
C GLY A 43 13.37 38.89 19.24
N GLY A 44 12.57 38.00 18.65
CA GLY A 44 12.91 36.59 18.50
C GLY A 44 14.03 36.36 17.49
N THR A 45 15.11 35.71 17.92
CA THR A 45 16.21 35.31 17.02
C THR A 45 15.89 33.99 16.32
N LEU A 46 15.85 34.02 14.99
CA LEU A 46 15.76 32.83 14.13
C LEU A 46 17.15 32.15 14.03
N PRO A 47 17.23 30.81 14.02
CA PRO A 47 18.45 30.08 13.68
C PRO A 47 18.97 30.52 12.31
N GLN A 48 20.28 30.76 12.19
CA GLN A 48 20.91 31.11 10.91
C GLN A 48 21.17 29.89 10.03
N ASP A 49 21.29 28.71 10.65
CA ASP A 49 21.75 27.49 9.97
C ASP A 49 20.63 26.73 9.23
N PHE A 50 19.35 26.97 9.57
CA PHE A 50 18.21 26.29 8.97
C PHE A 50 16.90 27.08 9.15
N ASP A 51 15.94 26.86 8.26
CA ASP A 51 14.59 27.41 8.41
C ASP A 51 13.80 26.61 9.44
N ILE A 52 13.22 27.29 10.44
CA ILE A 52 12.42 26.67 11.50
C ILE A 52 11.22 25.90 10.92
N LEU A 53 10.68 26.34 9.78
CA LEU A 53 9.56 25.68 9.10
C LEU A 53 9.92 24.28 8.59
N GLU A 54 11.21 23.97 8.40
CA GLU A 54 11.68 22.61 8.02
C GLU A 54 11.48 21.58 9.15
N LEU A 55 11.21 22.02 10.39
CA LEU A 55 10.87 21.11 11.48
C LEU A 55 9.48 20.49 11.32
N GLU A 56 8.62 21.07 10.48
CA GLU A 56 7.33 20.48 10.17
C GLU A 56 7.49 19.19 9.33
N PRO A 57 6.61 18.19 9.54
CA PRO A 57 6.58 17.03 8.68
C PRO A 57 6.41 17.47 7.21
N PRO A 58 7.16 16.85 6.27
CA PRO A 58 7.00 17.16 4.86
C PRO A 58 5.57 16.87 4.42
N LYS A 59 5.07 17.68 3.48
CA LYS A 59 3.72 17.49 2.93
C LYS A 59 3.63 16.10 2.28
N PRO A 60 2.53 15.36 2.50
CA PRO A 60 2.37 14.05 1.89
C PRO A 60 2.38 14.18 0.36
N ILE A 61 3.12 13.31 -0.29
CA ILE A 61 3.13 13.22 -1.75
C ILE A 61 1.75 12.69 -2.18
N THR A 62 1.03 13.45 -3.00
CA THR A 62 -0.32 13.09 -3.46
C THR A 62 -0.36 12.66 -4.93
N LYS A 63 0.69 12.96 -5.71
CA LYS A 63 0.78 12.68 -7.15
C LYS A 63 2.18 12.19 -7.51
N GLY A 64 2.26 11.31 -8.50
CA GLY A 64 3.52 10.80 -9.04
C GLY A 64 3.89 9.42 -8.52
N SER A 65 5.19 9.19 -8.38
CA SER A 65 5.78 7.94 -7.87
C SER A 65 6.84 8.25 -6.83
N TYR A 66 7.10 7.30 -5.93
CA TYR A 66 8.15 7.36 -4.93
C TYR A 66 9.05 6.14 -5.06
N THR A 67 10.33 6.29 -4.79
CA THR A 67 11.29 5.19 -4.84
C THR A 67 11.41 4.54 -3.47
N MET A 68 11.25 3.23 -3.41
CA MET A 68 11.43 2.43 -2.20
C MET A 68 12.14 1.13 -2.58
N PHE A 69 13.25 0.82 -1.89
CA PHE A 69 14.08 -0.38 -2.16
C PHE A 69 14.53 -0.52 -3.62
N ASN A 70 14.95 0.60 -4.24
CA ASN A 70 15.36 0.67 -5.65
C ASN A 70 14.23 0.39 -6.67
N ASP A 71 12.98 0.28 -6.19
CA ASP A 71 11.78 0.16 -7.03
C ASP A 71 10.99 1.47 -7.02
N SER A 72 10.42 1.84 -8.17
CA SER A 72 9.52 2.99 -8.28
C SER A 72 8.07 2.55 -8.09
N TRP A 73 7.40 3.15 -7.10
CA TRP A 73 6.04 2.85 -6.71
C TRP A 73 5.13 4.03 -7.01
N PRO A 74 3.96 3.84 -7.66
CA PRO A 74 3.00 4.91 -7.83
C PRO A 74 2.39 5.31 -6.49
N VAL A 75 2.18 6.62 -6.28
CA VAL A 75 1.54 7.14 -5.06
C VAL A 75 0.07 6.74 -4.99
N VAL A 76 -0.61 6.75 -6.14
CA VAL A 76 -1.97 6.22 -6.27
C VAL A 76 -1.83 4.76 -6.67
N ASP A 77 -2.19 3.86 -5.75
CA ASP A 77 -2.18 2.43 -6.04
C ASP A 77 -3.23 2.12 -7.11
N ARG A 78 -2.74 1.78 -8.31
CA ARG A 78 -3.54 1.31 -9.43
C ARG A 78 -2.96 -0.02 -9.86
N MET A 79 -3.84 -0.99 -10.05
CA MET A 79 -3.44 -2.25 -10.68
C MET A 79 -2.99 -1.98 -12.11
N ARG A 80 -1.70 -2.24 -12.38
CA ARG A 80 -1.15 -2.26 -13.74
C ARG A 80 -1.93 -3.24 -14.59
N THR A 81 -2.29 -2.86 -15.80
CA THR A 81 -3.02 -3.76 -16.71
C THR A 81 -2.12 -4.91 -17.19
N LEU A 82 -2.71 -6.02 -17.61
CA LEU A 82 -1.98 -7.13 -18.25
C LEU A 82 -1.19 -6.62 -19.47
N GLU A 83 -1.82 -5.75 -20.27
CA GLU A 83 -1.23 -5.10 -21.46
C GLU A 83 -0.01 -4.24 -21.09
N GLU A 84 -0.09 -3.43 -20.02
CA GLU A 84 1.04 -2.63 -19.49
C GLU A 84 2.21 -3.49 -18.98
N THR A 85 1.94 -4.75 -18.63
CA THR A 85 2.95 -5.72 -18.17
C THR A 85 3.51 -6.55 -19.33
N GLY A 86 3.03 -6.32 -20.57
CA GLY A 86 3.42 -7.08 -21.76
C GLY A 86 2.80 -8.48 -21.83
N LEU A 87 1.73 -8.75 -21.07
CA LEU A 87 1.07 -10.05 -21.01
C LEU A 87 -0.26 -10.04 -21.76
N GLN A 88 -0.55 -11.13 -22.46
CA GLN A 88 -1.81 -11.31 -23.16
C GLN A 88 -2.95 -11.59 -22.19
N GLN A 89 -4.04 -10.83 -22.35
CA GLN A 89 -5.30 -11.10 -21.67
C GLN A 89 -6.04 -12.27 -22.34
N LEU A 90 -6.40 -13.29 -21.56
CA LEU A 90 -7.00 -14.54 -22.06
C LEU A 90 -8.53 -14.65 -21.83
N TYR A 91 -9.19 -13.57 -21.42
CA TYR A 91 -10.62 -13.55 -21.07
C TYR A 91 -11.29 -12.26 -21.58
N PRO A 92 -12.60 -12.27 -21.87
CA PRO A 92 -13.32 -11.09 -22.35
C PRO A 92 -13.36 -9.97 -21.28
N LYS A 93 -13.28 -8.71 -21.71
CA LYS A 93 -13.37 -7.56 -20.80
C LYS A 93 -14.78 -7.47 -20.21
N GLY A 94 -14.92 -7.61 -18.89
CA GLY A 94 -16.17 -7.38 -18.15
C GLY A 94 -16.85 -8.60 -17.52
N GLU A 95 -16.46 -9.83 -17.90
CA GLU A 95 -16.99 -11.06 -17.28
C GLU A 95 -15.89 -11.79 -16.49
N ILE A 96 -16.16 -12.08 -15.22
CA ILE A 96 -15.24 -12.82 -14.35
C ILE A 96 -15.38 -14.32 -14.67
N GLU A 97 -14.58 -14.79 -15.61
CA GLU A 97 -14.60 -16.19 -16.07
C GLU A 97 -13.53 -17.06 -15.38
N LEU A 98 -13.33 -16.90 -14.07
CA LEU A 98 -12.29 -17.62 -13.32
C LEU A 98 -12.42 -19.15 -13.45
N LYS A 99 -13.66 -19.66 -13.55
CA LYS A 99 -13.92 -21.09 -13.75
C LYS A 99 -13.37 -21.61 -15.08
N LYS A 100 -13.49 -20.85 -16.17
CA LYS A 100 -12.97 -21.25 -17.48
C LYS A 100 -11.45 -21.26 -17.48
N LEU A 101 -10.81 -20.24 -16.90
CA LEU A 101 -9.36 -20.22 -16.74
C LEU A 101 -8.87 -21.37 -15.86
N ASN A 102 -9.56 -21.68 -14.76
CA ASN A 102 -9.20 -22.82 -13.91
C ASN A 102 -9.28 -24.14 -14.66
N ASN A 103 -10.35 -24.37 -15.42
CA ASN A 103 -10.45 -25.57 -16.27
C ASN A 103 -9.31 -25.60 -17.30
N SER A 104 -8.99 -24.46 -17.93
CA SER A 104 -7.88 -24.35 -18.88
C SER A 104 -6.53 -24.68 -18.23
N VAL A 105 -6.28 -24.25 -16.99
CA VAL A 105 -5.07 -24.62 -16.23
C VAL A 105 -4.99 -26.13 -16.01
N VAL A 106 -6.10 -26.75 -15.60
CA VAL A 106 -6.15 -28.21 -15.38
C VAL A 106 -5.88 -28.97 -16.68
N PHE A 107 -6.49 -28.56 -17.80
CA PHE A 107 -6.22 -29.18 -19.10
C PHE A 107 -4.76 -29.03 -19.53
N ASN A 108 -4.17 -27.82 -19.40
CA ASN A 108 -2.77 -27.59 -19.74
C ASN A 108 -1.81 -28.40 -18.85
N PHE A 109 -2.18 -28.66 -17.59
CA PHE A 109 -1.40 -29.52 -16.69
C PHE A 109 -1.43 -30.99 -17.11
N VAL A 110 -2.59 -31.51 -17.52
CA VAL A 110 -2.69 -32.89 -18.05
C VAL A 110 -1.91 -33.01 -19.37
N GLU A 111 -2.01 -32.02 -20.25
CA GLU A 111 -1.21 -31.96 -21.48
C GLU A 111 0.29 -31.92 -21.19
N LEU A 112 0.72 -31.18 -20.16
CA LEU A 112 2.12 -31.16 -19.74
C LEU A 112 2.58 -32.55 -19.30
N LEU A 113 1.78 -33.30 -18.53
CA LEU A 113 2.13 -34.67 -18.14
C LEU A 113 2.28 -35.59 -19.36
N ASP A 114 1.38 -35.49 -20.35
CA ASP A 114 1.47 -36.27 -21.58
C ASP A 114 2.69 -35.88 -22.43
N ILE A 115 3.02 -34.60 -22.51
CA ILE A 115 4.23 -34.09 -23.19
C ILE A 115 5.49 -34.59 -22.49
N LEU A 116 5.57 -34.54 -21.16
CA LEU A 116 6.75 -35.04 -20.43
C LEU A 116 7.00 -36.54 -20.64
N VAL A 117 5.96 -37.31 -20.95
CA VAL A 117 6.08 -38.74 -21.28
C VAL A 117 6.51 -38.96 -22.73
N LYS A 118 6.06 -38.12 -23.68
CA LYS A 118 6.31 -38.28 -25.13
C LYS A 118 7.54 -37.53 -25.64
N ASP A 119 7.71 -36.30 -25.22
CA ASP A 119 8.72 -35.34 -25.68
C ASP A 119 9.07 -34.33 -24.55
N PRO A 120 10.05 -34.66 -23.69
CA PRO A 120 10.43 -33.82 -22.55
C PRO A 120 10.92 -32.42 -22.92
N ASP A 121 11.46 -32.23 -24.12
CA ASP A 121 12.06 -30.96 -24.55
C ASP A 121 11.02 -29.84 -24.73
N ARG A 122 9.75 -30.21 -24.95
CA ARG A 122 8.61 -29.27 -25.08
C ARG A 122 7.93 -28.94 -23.75
N GLY A 123 8.37 -29.53 -22.64
CA GLY A 123 7.84 -29.24 -21.30
C GLY A 123 7.89 -27.75 -20.91
N PRO A 124 9.01 -27.03 -21.14
CA PRO A 124 9.14 -25.61 -20.78
C PRO A 124 8.10 -24.69 -21.43
N ASP A 125 7.76 -24.92 -22.70
CA ASP A 125 6.75 -24.13 -23.43
C ASP A 125 5.38 -24.20 -22.74
N LYS A 126 5.03 -25.39 -22.24
CA LYS A 126 3.76 -25.63 -21.57
C LYS A 126 3.74 -25.07 -20.15
N CYS A 127 4.88 -25.06 -19.48
CA CYS A 127 5.04 -24.35 -18.20
C CYS A 127 4.82 -22.83 -18.34
N GLU A 128 5.33 -22.20 -19.40
CA GLU A 128 5.09 -20.77 -19.65
C GLU A 128 3.60 -20.48 -19.96
N GLN A 129 2.91 -21.38 -20.66
CA GLN A 129 1.45 -21.26 -20.87
C GLN A 129 0.67 -21.34 -19.55
N ILE A 130 1.01 -22.29 -18.67
CA ILE A 130 0.39 -22.41 -17.33
C ILE A 130 0.66 -21.15 -16.51
N LYS A 131 1.90 -20.64 -16.53
CA LYS A 131 2.27 -19.41 -15.85
C LYS A 131 1.45 -18.21 -16.35
N LEU A 132 1.28 -18.07 -17.66
CA LEU A 132 0.43 -17.02 -18.25
C LEU A 132 -1.03 -17.12 -17.78
N LEU A 133 -1.59 -18.33 -17.74
CA LEU A 133 -2.95 -18.58 -17.25
C LEU A 133 -3.09 -18.19 -15.76
N LEU A 134 -2.13 -18.59 -14.92
CA LEU A 134 -2.14 -18.25 -13.50
C LEU A 134 -1.99 -16.74 -13.24
N ILE A 135 -1.19 -16.04 -14.04
CA ILE A 135 -1.07 -14.57 -13.93
C ILE A 135 -2.39 -13.90 -14.33
N ASN A 136 -3.05 -14.36 -15.41
CA ASN A 136 -4.38 -13.89 -15.80
C ASN A 136 -5.42 -14.12 -14.69
N MET A 137 -5.42 -15.30 -14.06
CA MET A 137 -6.29 -15.59 -12.91
C MET A 137 -6.02 -14.66 -11.72
N LYS A 138 -4.73 -14.43 -11.40
CA LYS A 138 -4.34 -13.51 -10.33
C LYS A 138 -4.83 -12.09 -10.60
N PHE A 139 -4.73 -11.62 -11.84
CA PHE A 139 -5.24 -10.31 -12.22
C PHE A 139 -6.76 -10.21 -11.99
N LEU A 140 -7.55 -11.19 -12.44
CA LEU A 140 -9.00 -11.21 -12.21
C LEU A 140 -9.37 -11.21 -10.72
N LEU A 141 -8.65 -11.99 -9.90
CA LEU A 141 -8.87 -12.02 -8.45
C LEU A 141 -8.55 -10.65 -7.82
N ASN A 142 -7.50 -10.01 -8.30
CA ASN A 142 -7.10 -8.68 -7.86
C ASN A 142 -8.17 -7.65 -8.21
N GLU A 143 -8.73 -7.69 -9.42
CA GLU A 143 -9.85 -6.83 -9.84
C GLU A 143 -11.10 -7.00 -8.96
N TYR A 144 -11.31 -8.19 -8.39
CA TYR A 144 -12.43 -8.46 -7.47
C TYR A 144 -12.21 -7.98 -6.03
N ARG A 145 -10.98 -7.63 -5.63
CA ARG A 145 -10.66 -7.21 -4.25
C ARG A 145 -11.48 -6.02 -3.74
N PRO A 146 -11.72 -4.95 -4.52
CA PRO A 146 -12.53 -3.82 -4.05
C PRO A 146 -13.99 -4.22 -3.75
N HIS A 147 -14.55 -5.14 -4.53
CA HIS A 147 -15.89 -5.68 -4.28
C HIS A 147 -15.91 -6.47 -2.96
N GLN A 148 -14.94 -7.38 -2.78
CA GLN A 148 -14.79 -8.15 -1.54
C GLN A 148 -14.65 -7.24 -0.31
N ALA A 149 -13.88 -6.16 -0.39
CA ALA A 149 -13.67 -5.23 0.71
C ALA A 149 -14.99 -4.55 1.14
N ARG A 150 -15.84 -4.18 0.16
CA ARG A 150 -17.15 -3.56 0.42
C ARG A 150 -18.12 -4.54 1.10
N GLU A 151 -18.20 -5.77 0.60
CA GLU A 151 -19.02 -6.83 1.22
C GLU A 151 -18.55 -7.13 2.65
N THR A 152 -17.23 -7.20 2.86
CA THR A 152 -16.64 -7.42 4.18
C THR A 152 -17.00 -6.27 5.14
N LEU A 153 -16.89 -5.02 4.68
CA LEU A 153 -17.27 -3.85 5.47
C LEU A 153 -18.75 -3.88 5.83
N GLN A 154 -19.63 -4.23 4.89
CA GLN A 154 -21.06 -4.34 5.15
C GLN A 154 -21.36 -5.42 6.20
N LEU A 155 -20.68 -6.56 6.14
CA LEU A 155 -20.82 -7.63 7.13
C LEU A 155 -20.42 -7.14 8.52
N ILE A 156 -19.25 -6.50 8.64
CA ILE A 156 -18.76 -5.94 9.92
C ILE A 156 -19.77 -4.93 10.48
N MET A 157 -20.33 -4.05 9.64
CA MET A 157 -21.32 -3.06 10.08
C MET A 157 -22.61 -3.73 10.56
N LYS A 158 -23.10 -4.77 9.89
CA LYS A 158 -24.27 -5.54 10.32
C LYS A 158 -24.03 -6.20 11.68
N GLU A 159 -22.86 -6.79 11.87
CA GLU A 159 -22.48 -7.41 13.15
C GLU A 159 -22.44 -6.38 14.27
N GLN A 160 -21.85 -5.20 14.04
CA GLN A 160 -21.83 -4.11 15.02
C GLN A 160 -23.24 -3.64 15.42
N ILE A 161 -24.17 -3.59 14.47
CA ILE A 161 -25.57 -3.22 14.75
C ILE A 161 -26.23 -4.28 15.63
N GLU A 162 -26.04 -5.57 15.33
CA GLU A 162 -26.61 -6.65 16.13
C GLU A 162 -26.03 -6.70 17.54
N GLN A 163 -24.72 -6.53 17.69
CA GLN A 163 -24.08 -6.41 19.01
C GLN A 163 -24.66 -5.25 19.84
N ARG A 164 -24.85 -4.07 19.21
CA ARG A 164 -25.46 -2.91 19.88
C ARG A 164 -26.92 -3.13 20.27
N LYS A 165 -27.70 -3.83 19.44
CA LYS A 165 -29.08 -4.22 19.76
C LYS A 165 -29.13 -5.17 20.95
N LEU A 166 -28.25 -6.17 20.98
CA LEU A 166 -28.15 -7.12 22.09
C LEU A 166 -27.77 -6.41 23.39
N ALA A 167 -26.73 -5.57 23.37
CA ALA A 167 -26.34 -4.78 24.54
C ALA A 167 -27.50 -3.90 25.07
N THR A 168 -28.23 -3.22 24.18
CA THR A 168 -29.41 -2.42 24.58
C THR A 168 -30.49 -3.27 25.22
N LYS A 169 -30.78 -4.46 24.67
CA LYS A 169 -31.77 -5.39 25.24
C LYS A 169 -31.36 -5.86 26.63
N GLU A 170 -30.09 -6.17 26.84
CA GLU A 170 -29.58 -6.56 28.16
C GLU A 170 -29.70 -5.40 29.16
N ILE A 171 -29.29 -4.18 28.80
CA ILE A 171 -29.46 -3.00 29.67
C ILE A 171 -30.93 -2.77 30.04
N GLN A 172 -31.86 -2.92 29.08
CA GLN A 172 -33.29 -2.80 29.36
C GLN A 172 -33.77 -3.86 30.37
N LYS A 173 -33.33 -5.12 30.25
CA LYS A 173 -33.70 -6.17 31.22
C LYS A 173 -33.24 -5.84 32.65
N TYR A 174 -32.05 -5.28 32.83
CA TYR A 174 -31.53 -4.89 34.14
C TYR A 174 -32.16 -3.61 34.71
N ARG A 175 -32.81 -2.78 33.88
CA ARG A 175 -33.45 -1.53 34.32
C ARG A 175 -34.88 -1.74 34.84
N PHE A 176 -35.52 -2.85 34.49
CA PHE A 176 -36.90 -3.18 34.89
C PHE A 176 -36.99 -4.32 35.93
N ASN A 177 -35.86 -4.73 36.50
CA ASN A 177 -35.75 -5.51 37.74
C ASN A 177 -35.18 -4.61 38.83
#